data_AF-A0A183N309-F1
#
_entry.id   AF-A0A183N309-F1
#
_cell.length_a   1.000
_cell.length_b   1.000
_cell.length_c   1.000
_cell.angle_alpha   90.00
_cell.angle_beta   90.00
_cell.angle_gamma   90.00
#
_symmetry.space_group_name_H-M   'P 1'
#
loop_
_entity.id
_entity.type
_entity.pdbx_description
1 polymer ?
#
loop_
_entity_poly.entity_id
_entity_poly.type
_entity_poly.pdbx_seq_one_letter_code
_entity_poly.pdbx_strand_id
1 'polypeptide(L)'
;MKTSTSEGKHGIQWTARNQLDDLNFADDLALLSRTHKQMQVKTASVAAVSASVGLSIHKGKTKVLKFKAENNNPITLDGETLENVESFTYLGSIIDKQGGSDADVKARIGKARTAFLQLKNIWNSKQLSTNIKVRIFNTNVKAVLLYGAETWRTTTTTIKKVQVFINSCLRKILNIHWPDTISNSLLWERTNQLPAEEEIRKRRWKWIGHTLHKSSNCITRQALT
;
A
#
# COMPACT_ATOMS: atom_id res chain seq x y z
N MET A 1 22.98 -0.63 8.07
CA MET A 1 22.51 -0.49 6.67
C MET A 1 23.58 -0.01 5.70
N LYS A 2 24.08 1.24 5.78
CA LYS A 2 25.08 1.72 4.80
C LYS A 2 26.35 0.85 4.70
N THR A 3 26.77 0.24 5.80
CA THR A 3 27.91 -0.68 5.87
C THR A 3 27.63 -2.07 5.32
N SER A 4 26.38 -2.54 5.35
CA SER A 4 26.00 -3.88 4.86
C SER A 4 25.75 -3.93 3.35
N THR A 5 25.52 -2.77 2.72
CA THR A 5 25.24 -2.65 1.27
C THR A 5 26.37 -1.99 0.48
N SER A 6 27.45 -1.54 1.13
CA SER A 6 28.53 -0.75 0.50
C SER A 6 29.46 -1.54 -0.42
N GLU A 7 29.59 -2.86 -0.26
CA GLU A 7 30.66 -3.64 -0.91
C GLU A 7 30.29 -4.22 -2.28
N GLY A 8 29.12 -3.91 -2.85
CA GLY A 8 28.86 -4.26 -4.25
C GLY A 8 27.53 -3.81 -4.82
N LYS A 9 27.45 -3.80 -6.16
CA LYS A 9 26.27 -3.40 -6.95
C LYS A 9 25.17 -4.46 -6.93
N HIS A 10 24.62 -4.72 -5.76
CA HIS A 10 23.68 -5.81 -5.50
C HIS A 10 22.21 -5.36 -5.49
N GLY A 11 21.94 -4.08 -5.71
CA GLY A 11 20.61 -3.50 -5.72
C GLY A 11 19.88 -3.64 -7.06
N ILE A 12 18.61 -3.28 -7.06
CA ILE A 12 17.84 -3.14 -8.30
C ILE A 12 18.24 -1.82 -8.96
N GLN A 13 18.58 -1.84 -10.24
CA GLN A 13 18.87 -0.59 -10.96
C GLN A 13 17.65 0.32 -10.91
N TRP A 14 17.91 1.52 -10.42
CA TRP A 14 16.91 2.54 -10.15
C TRP A 14 16.94 3.62 -11.22
N THR A 15 18.14 4.09 -11.58
CA THR A 15 18.38 4.97 -12.74
C THR A 15 19.55 4.44 -13.57
N ALA A 16 19.91 5.12 -14.66
CA ALA A 16 21.09 4.77 -15.46
C ALA A 16 22.38 4.63 -14.59
N ARG A 17 22.47 5.36 -13.47
CA ARG A 17 23.66 5.41 -12.61
C ARG A 17 23.45 4.88 -11.20
N ASN A 18 22.21 4.83 -10.71
CA ASN A 18 21.93 4.49 -9.30
C ASN A 18 21.24 3.13 -9.16
N GLN A 19 21.44 2.50 -8.01
CA GLN A 19 20.74 1.30 -7.58
C GLN A 19 19.97 1.57 -6.30
N LEU A 20 18.89 0.82 -6.09
CA LEU A 20 18.12 0.79 -4.87
C LEU A 20 18.37 -0.55 -4.17
N ASP A 21 19.02 -0.49 -3.02
CA ASP A 21 19.47 -1.68 -2.29
C ASP A 21 18.51 -2.15 -1.21
N ASP A 22 17.86 -1.20 -0.54
CA ASP A 22 16.97 -1.44 0.58
C ASP A 22 15.94 -0.31 0.77
N LEU A 23 14.88 -0.63 1.51
CA LEU A 23 13.91 0.31 2.04
C LEU A 23 13.80 0.04 3.55
N ASN A 24 13.92 1.09 4.36
CA ASN A 24 13.90 0.97 5.82
C ASN A 24 12.87 1.92 6.45
N PHE A 25 12.15 1.42 7.44
CA PHE A 25 11.24 2.21 8.28
C PHE A 25 11.21 1.62 9.69
N ALA A 26 11.74 2.36 10.67
CA ALA A 26 11.94 1.84 12.03
C ALA A 26 12.69 0.48 12.01
N ASP A 27 12.08 -0.59 12.51
CA ASP A 27 12.59 -1.97 12.52
C ASP A 27 12.28 -2.76 11.24
N ASP A 28 11.36 -2.26 10.39
CA ASP A 28 11.01 -2.91 9.13
C ASP A 28 12.05 -2.60 8.04
N LEU A 29 12.73 -3.64 7.58
CA LEU A 29 13.72 -3.59 6.50
C LEU A 29 13.29 -4.47 5.32
N ALA A 30 13.29 -3.90 4.11
CA ALA A 30 13.09 -4.63 2.87
C ALA A 30 14.37 -4.59 2.02
N LEU A 31 14.96 -5.75 1.76
CA LEU A 31 16.13 -5.90 0.90
C LEU A 31 15.69 -6.16 -0.54
N LEU A 32 16.35 -5.51 -1.49
CA LEU A 32 16.03 -5.59 -2.92
C LEU A 32 17.25 -6.05 -3.71
N SER A 33 17.10 -7.13 -4.48
CA SER A 33 18.17 -7.69 -5.31
C SER A 33 17.62 -8.24 -6.62
N ARG A 34 18.46 -8.27 -7.67
CA ARG A 34 18.10 -8.85 -8.98
C ARG A 34 18.28 -10.36 -9.03
N THR A 35 19.28 -10.88 -8.32
CA THR A 35 19.61 -12.31 -8.35
C THR A 35 19.51 -12.95 -6.97
N HIS A 36 19.23 -14.26 -6.97
CA HIS A 36 19.19 -15.06 -5.73
C HIS A 36 20.52 -14.98 -4.97
N LYS A 37 21.66 -15.10 -5.66
CA LYS A 37 23.00 -15.00 -5.07
C LYS A 37 23.20 -13.66 -4.36
N GLN A 38 22.79 -12.56 -4.97
CA GLN A 38 22.86 -11.23 -4.37
C GLN A 38 21.96 -11.12 -3.13
N MET A 39 20.75 -11.66 -3.19
CA MET A 39 19.84 -11.68 -2.04
C MET A 39 20.42 -12.47 -0.86
N GLN A 40 21.02 -13.64 -1.12
CA GLN A 40 21.65 -14.45 -0.08
C GLN A 40 22.82 -13.72 0.59
N VAL A 41 23.69 -13.11 -0.20
CA VAL A 41 24.82 -12.31 0.31
C VAL A 41 24.33 -11.13 1.14
N LYS A 42 23.32 -10.39 0.68
CA LYS A 42 22.74 -9.28 1.46
C LYS A 42 22.14 -9.75 2.77
N THR A 43 21.39 -10.85 2.74
CA THR A 43 20.76 -11.41 3.95
C THR A 43 21.80 -11.78 5.00
N ALA A 44 22.88 -12.46 4.59
CA ALA A 44 23.98 -12.83 5.48
C ALA A 44 24.75 -11.60 6.01
N SER A 45 25.03 -10.62 5.15
CA SER A 45 25.70 -9.36 5.54
C SER A 45 24.89 -8.59 6.58
N VAL A 46 23.58 -8.46 6.37
CA VAL A 46 22.69 -7.76 7.31
C VAL A 46 22.60 -8.50 8.63
N ALA A 47 22.58 -9.84 8.63
CA ALA A 47 22.61 -10.64 9.85
C ALA A 47 23.89 -10.41 10.66
N ALA A 48 25.06 -10.49 10.02
CA ALA A 48 26.35 -10.27 10.66
C ALA A 48 26.48 -8.85 11.24
N VAL A 49 26.09 -7.81 10.48
CA VAL A 49 26.15 -6.42 10.94
C VAL A 49 25.12 -6.15 12.05
N SER A 50 23.95 -6.78 12.00
CA SER A 50 22.96 -6.65 13.08
C SER A 50 23.49 -7.27 14.37
N ALA A 51 24.06 -8.48 14.28
CA ALA A 51 24.64 -9.16 15.43
C ALA A 51 25.79 -8.37 16.09
N SER A 52 26.64 -7.70 15.28
CA SER A 52 27.76 -6.91 15.81
C SER A 52 27.32 -5.68 16.62
N VAL A 53 26.09 -5.21 16.42
CA VAL A 53 25.48 -4.11 17.20
C VAL A 53 24.44 -4.60 18.21
N GLY A 54 24.37 -5.92 18.47
CA GLY A 54 23.47 -6.51 19.45
C GLY A 54 22.01 -6.66 18.99
N LEU A 55 21.73 -6.55 17.69
CA LEU A 55 20.41 -6.76 17.10
C LEU A 55 20.28 -8.17 16.53
N SER A 56 19.09 -8.76 16.66
CA SER A 56 18.76 -10.07 16.09
C SER A 56 17.64 -9.96 15.04
N ILE A 57 17.75 -10.75 13.97
CA ILE A 57 16.73 -10.78 12.92
C ILE A 57 15.67 -11.82 13.29
N HIS A 58 14.41 -11.39 13.36
CA HIS A 58 13.30 -12.28 13.66
C HIS A 58 12.94 -13.16 12.46
N LYS A 59 13.54 -14.36 12.38
CA LYS A 59 13.38 -15.33 11.28
C LYS A 59 11.91 -15.60 10.89
N GLY A 60 11.01 -15.74 11.87
CA GLY A 60 9.58 -15.97 11.63
C GLY A 60 8.81 -14.80 10.98
N LYS A 61 9.32 -13.56 11.09
CA LYS A 61 8.72 -12.35 10.49
C LYS A 61 9.37 -12.01 9.15
N THR A 62 10.64 -12.38 8.97
CA THR A 62 11.37 -12.20 7.72
C THR A 62 10.84 -13.16 6.65
N LYS A 63 10.40 -12.61 5.52
CA LYS A 63 9.84 -13.37 4.39
C LYS A 63 10.58 -13.03 3.11
N VAL A 64 10.57 -13.97 2.17
CA VAL A 64 11.13 -13.78 0.82
C VAL A 64 9.97 -13.69 -0.17
N LEU A 65 9.85 -12.55 -0.85
CA LEU A 65 8.91 -12.36 -1.94
C LEU A 65 9.68 -12.33 -3.27
N LYS A 66 9.28 -13.18 -4.21
CA LYS A 66 9.91 -13.31 -5.53
C LYS A 66 9.01 -12.70 -6.60
N PHE A 67 9.53 -11.74 -7.36
CA PHE A 67 8.83 -11.14 -8.50
C PHE A 67 9.34 -11.74 -9.80
N LYS A 68 8.46 -12.43 -10.54
CA LYS A 68 8.78 -13.01 -11.87
C LYS A 68 10.11 -13.79 -11.91
N ALA A 69 10.49 -14.44 -10.80
CA ALA A 69 11.72 -15.21 -10.71
C ALA A 69 11.37 -16.70 -10.71
N GLU A 70 12.03 -17.46 -11.59
CA GLU A 70 11.84 -18.91 -11.74
C GLU A 70 12.68 -19.73 -10.75
N ASN A 71 13.61 -19.07 -10.06
CA ASN A 71 14.54 -19.74 -9.16
C ASN A 71 13.86 -20.14 -7.84
N ASN A 72 13.79 -21.45 -7.58
CA ASN A 72 13.20 -22.04 -6.38
C ASN A 72 14.19 -22.24 -5.22
N ASN A 73 15.45 -21.86 -5.38
CA ASN A 73 16.45 -21.96 -4.32
C ASN A 73 15.98 -21.17 -3.08
N PRO A 74 16.10 -21.77 -1.88
CA PRO A 74 15.76 -21.10 -0.64
C PRO A 74 16.78 -20.00 -0.33
N ILE A 75 16.35 -18.97 0.40
CA ILE A 75 17.27 -18.05 1.08
C ILE A 75 17.37 -18.53 2.51
N THR A 76 18.59 -18.63 3.02
CA THR A 76 18.84 -19.09 4.39
C THR A 76 19.36 -17.95 5.26
N LEU A 77 19.02 -18.00 6.55
CA LEU A 77 19.48 -17.09 7.59
C LEU A 77 19.89 -17.94 8.81
N ASP A 78 21.18 -17.94 9.14
CA ASP A 78 21.77 -18.77 10.20
C ASP A 78 21.42 -20.25 10.09
N GLY A 79 21.45 -20.79 8.86
CA GLY A 79 21.12 -22.19 8.56
C GLY A 79 19.62 -22.48 8.43
N GLU A 80 18.74 -21.56 8.82
CA GLU A 80 17.29 -21.74 8.68
C GLU A 80 16.79 -21.18 7.34
N THR A 81 15.86 -21.90 6.70
CA THR A 81 15.24 -21.43 5.45
C THR A 81 14.17 -20.38 5.76
N LEU A 82 14.28 -19.21 5.11
CA LEU A 82 13.25 -18.18 5.16
C LEU A 82 12.05 -18.59 4.30
N GLU A 83 10.84 -18.33 4.80
CA GLU A 83 9.60 -18.65 4.09
C GLU A 83 9.47 -17.82 2.81
N ASN A 84 9.22 -18.50 1.69
CA ASN A 84 8.81 -17.86 0.45
C ASN A 84 7.31 -17.59 0.47
N VAL A 85 6.91 -16.34 0.28
CA VAL A 85 5.50 -15.92 0.30
C VAL A 85 5.06 -15.41 -1.07
N GLU A 86 3.78 -15.58 -1.39
CA GLU A 86 3.19 -15.02 -2.63
C GLU A 86 2.74 -13.57 -2.47
N SER A 87 2.50 -13.15 -1.23
CA SER A 87 2.16 -11.77 -0.89
C SER A 87 2.70 -11.41 0.48
N PHE A 88 3.02 -10.14 0.68
CA PHE A 88 3.53 -9.64 1.94
C PHE A 88 2.92 -8.27 2.25
N THR A 89 2.65 -7.99 3.53
CA THR A 89 2.16 -6.67 3.96
C THR A 89 3.35 -5.84 4.43
N TYR A 90 3.67 -4.78 3.70
CA TYR A 90 4.72 -3.82 4.06
C TYR A 90 4.10 -2.44 4.30
N LEU A 91 4.32 -1.87 5.49
CA LEU A 91 3.76 -0.58 5.92
C LEU A 91 2.23 -0.47 5.71
N GLY A 92 1.56 -1.61 5.91
CA GLY A 92 0.11 -1.76 5.79
C GLY A 92 -0.41 -2.04 4.37
N SER A 93 0.41 -1.89 3.33
CA SER A 93 0.05 -2.17 1.94
C SER A 93 0.45 -3.58 1.54
N ILE A 94 -0.44 -4.28 0.82
CA ILE A 94 -0.16 -5.63 0.33
C ILE A 94 0.60 -5.55 -0.99
N ILE A 95 1.72 -6.27 -1.05
CA ILE A 95 2.53 -6.44 -2.25
C ILE A 95 2.43 -7.91 -2.65
N ASP A 96 1.91 -8.18 -3.85
CA ASP A 96 1.77 -9.53 -4.40
C ASP A 96 2.87 -9.85 -5.42
N LYS A 97 3.12 -11.15 -5.67
CA LYS A 97 4.14 -11.61 -6.63
C LYS A 97 3.91 -11.12 -8.06
N GLN A 98 2.67 -10.76 -8.42
CA GLN A 98 2.31 -10.22 -9.72
C GLN A 98 2.60 -8.71 -9.86
N GLY A 99 2.90 -8.03 -8.76
CA GLY A 99 3.06 -6.57 -8.70
C GLY A 99 1.76 -5.82 -9.01
N GLY A 100 0.61 -6.46 -8.79
CA GLY A 100 -0.72 -5.88 -8.94
C GLY A 100 -1.15 -5.10 -7.70
N SER A 101 -2.22 -4.31 -7.83
CA SER A 101 -2.85 -3.62 -6.69
C SER A 101 -4.16 -4.27 -6.27
N ASP A 102 -4.56 -5.39 -6.90
CA ASP A 102 -5.88 -5.99 -6.65
C ASP A 102 -6.00 -6.55 -5.24
N ALA A 103 -4.96 -7.24 -4.76
CA ALA A 103 -4.92 -7.77 -3.41
C ALA A 103 -5.01 -6.65 -2.35
N ASP A 104 -4.24 -5.58 -2.51
CA ASP A 104 -4.27 -4.43 -1.61
C ASP A 104 -5.63 -3.72 -1.62
N VAL A 105 -6.18 -3.45 -2.81
CA VAL A 105 -7.51 -2.83 -2.96
C VAL A 105 -8.59 -3.68 -2.30
N LYS A 106 -8.55 -5.01 -2.49
CA LYS A 106 -9.49 -5.94 -1.85
C LYS A 106 -9.37 -5.87 -0.33
N ALA A 107 -8.16 -5.89 0.22
CA ALA A 107 -7.93 -5.78 1.65
C ALA A 107 -8.41 -4.42 2.21
N ARG A 108 -8.20 -3.33 1.48
CA ARG A 108 -8.63 -1.97 1.85
C ARG A 108 -10.14 -1.83 1.86
N ILE A 109 -10.83 -2.41 0.87
CA ILE A 109 -12.30 -2.52 0.86
C ILE A 109 -12.77 -3.33 2.07
N GLY A 110 -12.10 -4.42 2.42
CA GLY A 110 -12.41 -5.21 3.62
C GLY A 110 -12.31 -4.39 4.91
N LYS A 111 -11.17 -3.70 5.12
CA LYS A 111 -10.95 -2.83 6.30
C LYS A 111 -11.96 -1.68 6.36
N ALA A 112 -12.21 -1.01 5.23
CA ALA A 112 -13.18 0.07 5.16
C ALA A 112 -14.62 -0.42 5.40
N ARG A 113 -14.96 -1.63 4.94
CA ARG A 113 -16.25 -2.26 5.22
C ARG A 113 -16.43 -2.49 6.72
N THR A 114 -15.41 -3.02 7.41
CA THR A 114 -15.44 -3.20 8.86
C THR A 114 -15.64 -1.87 9.58
N ALA A 115 -14.87 -0.83 9.21
CA ALA A 115 -15.03 0.51 9.78
C ALA A 115 -16.44 1.08 9.54
N PHE A 116 -17.00 0.89 8.33
CA PHE A 116 -18.35 1.31 8.02
C PHE A 116 -19.40 0.59 8.88
N LEU A 117 -19.27 -0.73 9.07
CA LEU A 117 -20.20 -1.51 9.89
C LEU A 117 -20.15 -1.16 11.37
N GLN A 118 -18.96 -0.84 11.91
CA GLN A 118 -18.81 -0.38 13.29
C GLN A 118 -19.59 0.92 13.56
N LEU A 119 -19.74 1.77 12.54
CA LEU A 119 -20.47 3.03 12.62
C LEU A 119 -21.97 2.91 12.29
N LYS A 120 -22.55 1.69 12.29
CA LYS A 120 -23.96 1.45 11.93
C LYS A 120 -24.96 2.39 12.64
N ASN A 121 -24.73 2.69 13.92
CA ASN A 121 -25.63 3.54 14.71
C ASN A 121 -25.61 4.99 14.21
N ILE A 122 -24.46 5.47 13.71
CA ILE A 122 -24.32 6.80 13.12
C ILE A 122 -25.13 6.89 11.82
N TRP A 123 -25.05 5.87 10.97
CA TRP A 123 -25.78 5.84 9.69
C TRP A 123 -27.29 5.80 9.91
N ASN A 124 -27.75 5.05 10.91
CA ASN A 124 -29.16 4.90 11.24
C ASN A 124 -29.74 6.06 12.08
N SER A 125 -28.90 6.93 12.65
CA SER A 125 -29.36 8.03 13.50
C SER A 125 -30.17 9.05 12.72
N LYS A 126 -31.38 9.37 13.18
CA LYS A 126 -32.21 10.45 12.63
C LYS A 126 -31.81 11.84 13.13
N GLN A 127 -31.04 11.91 14.22
CA GLN A 127 -30.59 13.17 14.82
C GLN A 127 -29.43 13.80 14.04
N LEU A 128 -28.65 12.99 13.33
CA LEU A 128 -27.50 13.46 12.56
C LEU A 128 -27.93 13.82 11.14
N SER A 129 -27.56 15.02 10.71
CA SER A 129 -27.75 15.43 9.32
C SER A 129 -26.90 14.59 8.37
N THR A 130 -27.37 14.46 7.12
CA THR A 130 -26.63 13.79 6.05
C THR A 130 -25.21 14.34 5.88
N ASN A 131 -25.05 15.66 5.95
CA ASN A 131 -23.74 16.30 5.80
C ASN A 131 -22.75 15.86 6.87
N ILE A 132 -23.19 15.74 8.12
CA ILE A 132 -22.35 15.24 9.23
C ILE A 132 -21.98 13.77 8.98
N LYS A 133 -22.95 12.92 8.60
CA LYS A 133 -22.68 11.50 8.29
C LYS A 133 -21.67 11.34 7.16
N VAL A 134 -21.81 12.12 6.08
CA VAL A 134 -20.86 12.11 4.95
C VAL A 134 -19.46 12.55 5.39
N ARG A 135 -19.36 13.56 6.27
CA ARG A 135 -18.06 13.98 6.84
C ARG A 135 -17.42 12.86 7.68
N ILE A 136 -18.21 12.16 8.50
CA ILE A 136 -17.73 11.00 9.28
C ILE A 136 -17.28 9.87 8.35
N PHE A 137 -18.04 9.59 7.29
CA PHE A 137 -17.67 8.61 6.27
C PHE A 137 -16.34 8.96 5.60
N ASN A 138 -16.16 10.22 5.17
CA ASN A 138 -14.93 10.67 4.52
C ASN A 138 -13.70 10.51 5.42
N THR A 139 -13.84 10.85 6.71
CA THR A 139 -12.74 10.85 7.68
C THR A 139 -12.37 9.48 8.19
N ASN A 140 -13.34 8.57 8.38
CA ASN A 140 -13.09 7.27 9.03
C ASN A 140 -13.08 6.10 8.04
N VAL A 141 -13.97 6.12 7.04
CA VAL A 141 -14.15 4.98 6.11
C VAL A 141 -13.36 5.22 4.83
N LYS A 142 -13.55 6.38 4.20
CA LYS A 142 -12.89 6.71 2.93
C LYS A 142 -11.38 6.87 3.11
N ALA A 143 -10.93 7.40 4.25
CA ALA A 143 -9.52 7.47 4.60
C ALA A 143 -8.86 6.08 4.69
N VAL A 144 -9.52 5.10 5.31
CA VAL A 144 -9.04 3.71 5.38
C VAL A 144 -9.04 3.05 4.01
N LEU A 145 -10.09 3.29 3.22
CA LEU A 145 -10.25 2.75 1.86
C LEU A 145 -9.14 3.23 0.92
N LEU A 146 -8.85 4.53 0.93
CA LEU A 146 -7.93 5.17 -0.02
C LEU A 146 -6.49 5.29 0.50
N TYR A 147 -6.17 4.64 1.61
CA TYR A 147 -4.80 4.60 2.10
C TYR A 147 -3.91 3.88 1.08
N GLY A 148 -2.84 4.54 0.63
CA GLY A 148 -1.91 4.01 -0.36
C GLY A 148 -2.43 4.04 -1.80
N ALA A 149 -3.58 4.67 -2.06
CA ALA A 149 -4.16 4.71 -3.40
C ALA A 149 -3.29 5.46 -4.43
N GLU A 150 -2.40 6.34 -3.96
CA GLU A 150 -1.42 7.04 -4.77
C GLU A 150 -0.52 6.07 -5.55
N THR A 151 -0.19 4.92 -4.97
CA THR A 151 0.70 3.90 -5.54
C THR A 151 -0.02 2.79 -6.30
N TRP A 152 -1.36 2.80 -6.33
CA TRP A 152 -2.12 1.76 -7.04
C TRP A 152 -1.98 1.86 -8.56
N ARG A 153 -1.92 0.70 -9.22
CA ARG A 153 -2.17 0.63 -10.67
C ARG A 153 -3.66 0.90 -10.92
N THR A 154 -3.96 2.10 -11.43
CA THR A 154 -5.33 2.56 -11.72
C THR A 154 -5.85 1.90 -13.00
N THR A 155 -6.43 0.70 -12.85
CA THR A 155 -7.20 0.07 -13.93
C THR A 155 -8.68 0.42 -13.80
N THR A 156 -9.40 0.36 -14.91
CA THR A 156 -10.87 0.56 -14.93
C THR A 156 -11.56 -0.41 -13.97
N THR A 157 -11.12 -1.65 -13.90
CA THR A 157 -11.64 -2.67 -12.97
C THR A 157 -11.41 -2.30 -11.51
N THR A 158 -10.19 -1.87 -11.16
CA THR A 158 -9.85 -1.45 -9.80
C THR A 158 -10.68 -0.25 -9.36
N ILE A 159 -10.77 0.78 -10.21
CA ILE A 159 -11.56 1.99 -9.96
C ILE A 159 -13.04 1.62 -9.77
N LYS A 160 -13.60 0.76 -10.63
CA LYS A 160 -14.98 0.29 -10.51
C LYS A 160 -15.24 -0.41 -9.18
N LYS A 161 -14.34 -1.30 -8.72
CA LYS A 161 -14.47 -1.98 -7.41
C LYS A 161 -14.56 -0.97 -6.25
N VAL A 162 -13.68 0.03 -6.24
CA VAL A 162 -13.66 1.09 -5.21
C VAL A 162 -14.93 1.95 -5.29
N GLN A 163 -15.33 2.36 -6.49
CA GLN A 163 -16.53 3.18 -6.70
C GLN A 163 -17.81 2.46 -6.27
N VAL A 164 -17.95 1.17 -6.58
CA VAL A 164 -19.11 0.35 -6.17
C VAL A 164 -19.23 0.32 -4.64
N PHE A 165 -18.11 0.14 -3.93
CA PHE A 165 -18.11 0.15 -2.47
C PHE A 165 -18.50 1.52 -1.91
N ILE A 166 -17.94 2.62 -2.42
CA ILE A 166 -18.28 3.99 -2.00
C ILE A 166 -19.77 4.25 -2.24
N ASN A 167 -20.27 3.95 -3.43
CA ASN A 167 -21.68 4.21 -3.77
C ASN A 167 -22.64 3.37 -2.92
N SER A 168 -22.27 2.14 -2.56
CA SER A 168 -23.04 1.31 -1.62
C SER A 168 -23.13 1.96 -0.24
N CYS A 169 -22.01 2.50 0.27
CA CYS A 169 -21.98 3.22 1.55
C CYS A 169 -22.82 4.50 1.51
N LEU A 170 -22.70 5.30 0.44
CA LEU A 170 -23.45 6.55 0.30
C LEU A 170 -24.96 6.32 0.23
N ARG A 171 -25.42 5.29 -0.49
CA ARG A 171 -26.85 4.93 -0.52
C ARG A 171 -27.39 4.58 0.86
N LYS A 172 -26.62 3.84 1.67
CA LYS A 172 -26.97 3.53 3.07
C LYS A 172 -27.00 4.78 3.95
N ILE A 173 -26.05 5.71 3.78
CA ILE A 173 -26.04 6.99 4.51
C ILE A 173 -27.27 7.85 4.19
N LEU A 174 -27.70 7.84 2.92
CA LEU A 174 -28.91 8.53 2.46
C LEU A 174 -30.20 7.76 2.76
N ASN A 175 -30.11 6.60 3.40
CA ASN A 175 -31.25 5.73 3.71
C ASN A 175 -32.07 5.32 2.46
N ILE A 176 -31.39 5.15 1.32
CA ILE A 176 -32.01 4.72 0.06
C ILE A 176 -32.06 3.19 0.06
N HIS A 177 -33.27 2.65 0.08
CA HIS A 177 -33.55 1.23 0.06
C HIS A 177 -34.36 0.87 -1.18
N TRP A 178 -34.29 -0.38 -1.61
CA TRP A 178 -35.20 -0.87 -2.65
C TRP A 178 -36.66 -0.67 -2.17
N PRO A 179 -37.60 -0.20 -3.02
CA PRO A 179 -37.52 -0.04 -4.47
C PRO A 179 -36.97 1.31 -4.98
N ASP A 180 -36.57 2.23 -4.08
CA ASP A 180 -36.09 3.55 -4.47
C ASP A 180 -34.79 3.46 -5.28
N THR A 181 -34.78 4.15 -6.43
CA THR A 181 -33.64 4.18 -7.34
C THR A 181 -33.07 5.59 -7.43
N ILE A 182 -31.73 5.69 -7.48
CA ILE A 182 -31.00 6.95 -7.66
C ILE A 182 -29.87 6.74 -8.68
N SER A 183 -29.73 7.69 -9.60
CA SER A 183 -28.60 7.71 -10.52
C SER A 183 -27.29 7.94 -9.75
N ASN A 184 -26.16 7.47 -10.30
CA ASN A 184 -24.87 7.71 -9.65
C ASN A 184 -24.52 9.22 -9.62
N SER A 185 -24.88 9.98 -10.65
CA SER A 185 -24.65 11.43 -10.69
C SER A 185 -25.39 12.17 -9.57
N LEU A 186 -26.69 11.89 -9.39
CA LEU A 186 -27.49 12.52 -8.34
C LEU A 186 -27.04 12.08 -6.93
N LEU A 187 -26.58 10.84 -6.79
CA LEU A 187 -25.99 10.35 -5.54
C LEU A 187 -24.75 11.16 -5.15
N TRP A 188 -23.88 11.45 -6.12
CA TRP A 188 -22.65 12.22 -5.90
C TRP A 188 -22.94 13.69 -5.65
N GLU A 189 -23.88 14.28 -6.37
CA GLU A 189 -24.35 15.65 -6.16
C GLU A 189 -24.91 15.86 -4.75
N ARG A 190 -25.86 15.01 -4.32
CA ARG A 190 -26.47 15.09 -2.98
C ARG A 190 -25.47 14.92 -1.83
N THR A 191 -24.37 14.24 -2.07
CA THR A 191 -23.34 13.96 -1.04
C THR A 191 -22.09 14.82 -1.20
N ASN A 192 -22.06 15.72 -2.19
CA ASN A 192 -20.90 16.52 -2.58
C ASN A 192 -19.62 15.66 -2.69
N GLN A 193 -19.72 14.52 -3.36
CA GLN A 193 -18.62 13.57 -3.54
C GLN A 193 -18.10 13.61 -4.97
N LEU A 194 -16.78 13.45 -5.12
CA LEU A 194 -16.16 13.22 -6.42
C LEU A 194 -16.16 11.71 -6.74
N PRO A 195 -16.16 11.35 -8.04
CA PRO A 195 -15.84 10.00 -8.48
C PRO A 195 -14.50 9.53 -7.91
N ALA A 196 -14.38 8.24 -7.61
CA ALA A 196 -13.21 7.64 -6.99
C ALA A 196 -11.94 7.84 -7.84
N GLU A 197 -12.08 7.78 -9.16
CA GLU A 197 -10.97 8.04 -10.09
C GLU A 197 -10.38 9.43 -9.93
N GLU A 198 -11.25 10.45 -9.87
CA GLU A 198 -10.82 11.84 -9.73
C GLU A 198 -10.14 12.09 -8.38
N GLU A 199 -10.68 11.50 -7.30
CA GLU A 199 -10.07 11.62 -5.98
C GLU A 199 -8.69 10.96 -5.92
N ILE A 200 -8.56 9.74 -6.44
CA ILE A 200 -7.28 9.02 -6.50
C ILE A 200 -6.27 9.82 -7.35
N ARG A 201 -6.70 10.35 -8.50
CA ARG A 201 -5.88 11.19 -9.36
C ARG A 201 -5.41 12.45 -8.63
N LYS A 202 -6.31 13.14 -7.93
CA LYS A 202 -5.98 14.35 -7.15
C LYS A 202 -4.97 14.06 -6.04
N ARG A 203 -5.13 12.93 -5.33
CA ARG A 203 -4.19 12.46 -4.30
C ARG A 203 -2.81 12.18 -4.88
N ARG A 204 -2.75 11.46 -6.01
CA ARG A 204 -1.50 11.17 -6.72
C ARG A 204 -0.77 12.44 -7.13
N TRP A 205 -1.47 13.41 -7.73
CA TRP A 205 -0.87 14.69 -8.10
C TRP A 205 -0.37 15.48 -6.90
N LYS A 206 -1.13 15.50 -5.80
CA LYS A 206 -0.69 16.14 -4.55
C LYS A 206 0.59 15.49 -4.00
N TRP A 207 0.67 14.17 -4.04
CA TRP A 207 1.86 13.41 -3.59
C TRP A 207 3.08 13.66 -4.49
N ILE A 208 2.90 13.67 -5.82
CA ILE A 208 3.95 14.02 -6.78
C ILE A 208 4.45 15.45 -6.51
N GLY A 209 3.52 16.41 -6.39
CA GLY A 209 3.86 17.80 -6.10
C GLY A 209 4.64 17.95 -4.78
N HIS A 210 4.19 17.29 -3.71
CA HIS A 210 4.93 17.28 -2.44
C HIS A 210 6.35 16.73 -2.59
N THR A 211 6.52 15.68 -3.41
CA THR A 211 7.81 15.04 -3.61
C THR A 211 8.76 15.91 -4.45
N LEU A 212 8.25 16.61 -5.46
CA LEU A 212 9.04 17.52 -6.30
C LEU A 212 9.56 18.75 -5.54
N HIS A 213 8.87 19.19 -4.49
CA HIS A 213 9.33 20.29 -3.62
C HIS A 213 10.48 19.90 -2.68
N LYS A 214 10.81 18.59 -2.52
CA LYS A 214 11.95 18.16 -1.71
C LYS A 214 13.27 18.56 -2.37
N SER A 215 14.38 18.59 -1.62
CA SER A 215 15.72 18.90 -2.17
C SER A 215 16.09 17.96 -3.33
N SER A 216 16.90 18.43 -4.28
CA SER A 216 17.42 17.63 -5.40
C SER A 216 18.20 16.38 -4.97
N ASN A 217 18.80 16.41 -3.78
CA ASN A 217 19.52 15.28 -3.19
C ASN A 217 18.59 14.24 -2.54
N CYS A 218 17.27 14.48 -2.49
CA CYS A 218 16.34 13.56 -1.87
C CYS A 218 16.06 12.37 -2.79
N ILE A 219 16.26 11.15 -2.28
CA ILE A 219 16.07 9.89 -3.01
C ILE A 219 14.66 9.80 -3.60
N THR A 220 13.62 10.19 -2.85
CA THR A 220 12.24 10.15 -3.33
C THR A 220 11.98 11.13 -4.47
N ARG A 221 12.71 12.25 -4.55
CA ARG A 221 12.61 13.19 -5.66
C ARG A 221 13.35 12.66 -6.89
N GLN A 222 14.58 12.18 -6.70
CA GLN A 222 15.37 11.51 -7.74
C GLN A 222 14.66 10.27 -8.31
N ALA A 223 13.78 9.66 -7.52
CA ALA A 223 12.92 8.57 -7.92
C ALA A 223 11.83 8.96 -8.92
N LEU A 224 11.40 10.22 -8.94
CA LEU A 224 10.34 10.71 -9.83
C LEU A 224 10.86 11.44 -11.08
N THR A 225 12.13 11.84 -11.10
CA THR A 225 12.78 12.63 -12.16
C THR A 225 13.79 11.82 -12.94
#